data_AF-A0A6N6PZC7-F1
#
_entry.id   AF-A0A6N6PZC7-F1
#
_cell.length_a   1.000
_cell.length_b   1.000
_cell.length_c   1.000
_cell.angle_alpha   90.00
_cell.angle_beta   90.00
_cell.angle_gamma   90.00
#
_symmetry.space_group_name_H-M   'P 1'
#
loop_
_entity.id
_entity.type
_entity.pdbx_description
1 polymer ?
#
loop_
_entity_poly.entity_id
_entity_poly.type
_entity_poly.pdbx_seq_one_letter_code
_entity_poly.pdbx_strand_id
1 'polypeptide(L)'
;MNPRLPSRRDTAFTLLEVAVASAVLAIALFAILSLCSISIRAARALGRVHVDASSLASMLSLTNRLEEGVDSGDFGQMHPGYSWRRNITEYNTNGLYLVEFEVLGVSNGHEDRSRLNLLLYRPDSVRRAVR
;
A
#
# COMPACT_ATOMS: atom_id res chain seq x y z
N MET A 1 0.38 -70.68 30.52
CA MET A 1 0.81 -69.27 30.43
C MET A 1 -0.34 -68.49 29.82
N ASN A 2 -1.11 -67.74 30.61
CA ASN A 2 -2.40 -67.15 30.18
C ASN A 2 -2.20 -65.64 29.93
N PRO A 3 -2.36 -65.13 28.70
CA PRO A 3 -2.15 -63.72 28.41
C PRO A 3 -3.28 -62.89 29.02
N ARG A 4 -2.93 -61.91 29.87
CA ARG A 4 -3.90 -60.95 30.40
C ARG A 4 -4.31 -60.04 29.24
N LEU A 5 -5.58 -60.12 28.83
CA LEU A 5 -6.15 -59.18 27.86
C LEU A 5 -6.13 -57.77 28.47
N PRO A 6 -5.71 -56.74 27.72
CA PRO A 6 -5.67 -55.37 28.22
C PRO A 6 -7.07 -54.91 28.62
N SER A 7 -7.15 -54.25 29.77
CA SER A 7 -8.39 -53.68 30.31
C SER A 7 -8.89 -52.58 29.38
N ARG A 8 -10.18 -52.61 29.01
CA ARG A 8 -10.84 -51.58 28.19
C ARG A 8 -10.71 -50.15 28.75
N ARG A 9 -10.29 -50.02 30.02
CA ARG A 9 -10.02 -48.72 30.68
C ARG A 9 -8.74 -48.06 30.20
N ASP A 10 -7.79 -48.79 29.61
CA ASP A 10 -6.51 -48.25 29.17
C ASP A 10 -6.57 -47.65 27.74
N THR A 11 -7.75 -47.62 27.11
CA THR A 11 -7.93 -47.25 25.70
C THR A 11 -8.98 -46.16 25.44
N ALA A 12 -9.58 -45.59 26.48
CA ALA A 12 -10.60 -44.55 26.34
C ALA A 12 -10.16 -43.25 27.03
N PHE A 13 -10.30 -42.13 26.32
CA PHE A 13 -10.07 -40.79 26.86
C PHE A 13 -11.07 -40.48 27.96
N THR A 14 -10.61 -39.82 29.02
CA THR A 14 -11.50 -39.39 30.10
C THR A 14 -12.34 -38.18 29.65
N LEU A 15 -13.53 -38.01 30.23
CA LEU A 15 -14.36 -36.82 29.96
C LEU A 15 -13.63 -35.52 30.30
N LEU A 16 -12.80 -35.53 31.36
CA LEU A 16 -11.99 -34.38 31.75
C LEU A 16 -10.99 -34.00 30.66
N GLU A 17 -10.32 -34.99 30.08
CA GLU A 17 -9.32 -34.77 29.02
C GLU A 17 -9.96 -34.21 27.75
N VAL A 18 -11.13 -34.73 27.35
CA VAL A 18 -11.88 -34.20 26.21
C VAL A 18 -12.35 -32.76 26.48
N ALA A 19 -12.77 -32.45 27.70
CA ALA A 19 -13.19 -31.09 28.07
C ALA A 19 -12.00 -30.10 28.00
N VAL A 20 -10.84 -30.49 28.54
CA VAL A 20 -9.62 -29.67 28.47
C VAL A 20 -9.14 -29.51 27.02
N ALA A 21 -9.12 -30.59 26.23
CA ALA A 21 -8.73 -30.54 24.82
C ALA A 21 -9.67 -29.63 24.02
N SER A 22 -10.98 -29.70 24.28
CA SER A 22 -11.98 -28.85 23.64
C SER A 22 -11.81 -27.37 24.01
N ALA A 23 -11.45 -27.07 25.27
CA ALA A 23 -11.14 -25.71 25.70
C ALA A 23 -9.90 -25.14 25.01
N VAL A 24 -8.81 -25.92 24.94
CA VAL A 24 -7.58 -25.52 24.24
C VAL A 24 -7.85 -25.35 22.74
N LEU A 25 -8.62 -26.25 22.13
CA LEU A 25 -9.02 -26.17 20.73
C LEU A 25 -9.79 -24.87 20.44
N ALA A 26 -10.74 -24.49 21.31
CA ALA A 26 -11.50 -23.26 21.15
C ALA A 26 -10.60 -22.02 21.18
N ILE A 27 -9.65 -21.97 22.13
CA ILE A 27 -8.66 -20.89 22.23
C ILE A 27 -7.79 -20.84 20.96
N ALA A 28 -7.30 -21.99 20.51
CA ALA A 28 -6.46 -22.09 19.31
C ALA A 28 -7.21 -21.62 18.06
N LEU A 29 -8.46 -22.03 17.88
CA LEU A 29 -9.29 -21.59 16.76
C LEU A 29 -9.48 -20.07 16.78
N PHE A 30 -9.81 -19.48 17.93
CA PHE A 30 -9.96 -18.03 18.03
C PHE A 30 -8.65 -17.28 17.70
N ALA A 31 -7.51 -17.80 18.19
CA ALA A 31 -6.20 -17.24 17.88
C ALA A 31 -5.89 -17.29 16.37
N ILE A 32 -6.18 -18.42 15.71
CA ILE A 32 -5.98 -18.59 14.26
C ILE A 32 -6.89 -17.64 13.47
N LEU A 33 -8.17 -17.52 13.84
CA LEU A 33 -9.10 -16.59 13.19
C LEU A 33 -8.65 -15.13 13.34
N SER A 34 -8.20 -14.75 14.54
CA SER A 34 -7.66 -13.41 14.81
C SER A 34 -6.43 -13.13 13.96
N LEU A 35 -5.48 -14.07 13.91
CA LEU A 35 -4.28 -13.95 13.09
C LEU A 35 -4.62 -13.83 11.60
N CYS A 36 -5.51 -14.68 11.09
CA CYS A 36 -5.96 -14.62 9.69
C CYS A 36 -6.60 -13.26 9.37
N SER A 37 -7.44 -12.74 10.27
CA SER A 37 -8.08 -11.44 10.11
C SER A 37 -7.06 -10.29 10.05
N ILE A 38 -6.01 -10.35 10.88
CA ILE A 38 -4.91 -9.39 10.84
C ILE A 38 -4.13 -9.50 9.52
N SER A 39 -3.80 -10.72 9.10
CA SER A 39 -3.08 -10.97 7.84
C SER A 39 -3.85 -10.45 6.61
N ILE A 40 -5.16 -10.68 6.54
CA ILE A 40 -5.99 -10.15 5.45
C ILE A 40 -6.04 -8.62 5.49
N ARG A 41 -6.15 -8.03 6.68
CA ARG A 41 -6.17 -6.57 6.84
C ARG A 41 -4.85 -5.95 6.39
N ALA A 42 -3.73 -6.54 6.77
CA ALA A 42 -2.39 -6.13 6.34
C ALA A 42 -2.22 -6.27 4.83
N ALA A 43 -2.62 -7.41 4.25
CA ALA A 43 -2.58 -7.63 2.80
C ALA A 43 -3.45 -6.62 2.04
N ARG A 44 -4.65 -6.30 2.54
CA ARG A 44 -5.52 -5.27 1.97
C ARG A 44 -4.92 -3.87 2.09
N ALA A 45 -4.15 -3.57 3.14
CA ALA A 45 -3.45 -2.30 3.26
C ALA A 45 -2.34 -2.17 2.20
N LEU A 46 -1.62 -3.25 1.90
CA LEU A 46 -0.58 -3.29 0.87
C LEU A 46 -1.15 -3.22 -0.56
N GLY A 47 -2.27 -3.91 -0.81
CA GLY A 47 -2.95 -3.93 -2.12
C GLY A 47 -3.69 -2.63 -2.45
N ARG A 48 -3.91 -1.76 -1.46
CA ARG A 48 -4.30 -0.35 -1.69
C ARG A 48 -3.06 0.43 -2.13
N VAL A 49 -2.48 0.00 -3.24
CA VAL A 49 -1.56 0.81 -4.03
C VAL A 49 -2.41 1.97 -4.53
N HIS A 50 -2.46 2.99 -3.69
CA HIS A 50 -2.91 4.32 -4.04
C HIS A 50 -2.15 4.72 -5.30
N VAL A 51 -2.77 5.46 -6.22
CA VAL A 51 -2.02 6.08 -7.30
C VAL A 51 -1.06 7.05 -6.64
N ASP A 52 0.13 6.55 -6.34
CA ASP A 52 1.10 7.28 -5.57
C ASP A 52 1.80 8.26 -6.49
N ALA A 53 2.20 9.41 -5.94
CA ALA A 53 2.90 10.45 -6.68
C ALA A 53 4.20 9.91 -7.33
N SER A 54 4.76 8.81 -6.81
CA SER A 54 5.86 8.06 -7.40
C SER A 54 5.54 7.41 -8.75
N SER A 55 4.36 6.79 -8.90
CA SER A 55 3.91 6.20 -10.16
C SER A 55 3.64 7.29 -11.21
N LEU A 56 3.01 8.39 -10.78
CA LEU A 56 2.84 9.57 -11.62
C LEU A 56 4.18 10.17 -12.05
N ALA A 57 5.14 10.30 -11.13
CA ALA A 57 6.47 10.82 -11.44
C ALA A 57 7.20 9.94 -12.46
N SER A 58 7.04 8.61 -12.40
CA SER A 58 7.59 7.70 -13.41
C SER A 58 6.98 7.95 -14.79
N MET A 59 5.65 8.05 -14.89
CA MET A 59 4.98 8.33 -16.16
C MET A 59 5.36 9.69 -16.74
N LEU A 60 5.37 10.73 -15.92
CA LEU A 60 5.65 12.10 -16.36
C LEU A 60 7.15 12.36 -16.58
N SER A 61 8.05 11.66 -15.87
CA SER A 61 9.49 11.78 -16.10
C SER A 61 9.93 11.19 -17.45
N LEU A 62 9.13 10.31 -18.07
CA LEU A 62 9.39 9.80 -19.42
C LEU A 62 9.13 10.85 -20.51
N THR A 63 8.28 11.85 -20.22
CA THR A 63 8.12 13.00 -21.10
C THR A 63 9.33 13.93 -20.92
N ASN A 64 10.35 13.72 -21.76
CA ASN A 64 11.69 14.29 -21.67
C ASN A 64 11.77 15.82 -21.89
N ARG A 65 10.73 16.59 -21.56
CA ARG A 65 10.68 18.05 -21.62
C ARG A 65 10.18 18.59 -20.28
N LEU A 66 11.10 19.13 -19.50
CA LEU A 66 10.78 19.96 -18.34
C LEU A 66 10.58 21.38 -18.85
N GLU A 67 9.33 21.76 -19.03
CA GLU A 67 8.95 23.16 -19.23
C GLU A 67 8.53 23.73 -17.87
N GLU A 68 9.06 24.89 -17.48
CA GLU A 68 8.64 25.58 -16.27
C GLU A 68 7.14 25.90 -16.33
N GLY A 69 6.43 25.61 -15.24
CA GLY A 69 5.00 25.84 -15.15
C GLY A 69 4.27 24.88 -14.24
N VAL A 70 2.97 25.15 -14.11
CA VAL A 70 2.01 24.30 -13.42
C VAL A 70 1.25 23.50 -14.47
N ASP A 71 1.27 22.19 -14.30
CA ASP A 71 0.52 21.25 -15.11
C ASP A 71 -0.46 20.47 -14.22
N SER A 72 -1.62 20.13 -14.75
CA SER A 72 -2.65 19.43 -13.98
C SER A 72 -3.51 18.59 -14.89
N GLY A 73 -3.96 17.45 -14.40
CA GLY A 73 -4.84 16.57 -15.14
C GLY A 73 -5.55 15.56 -14.26
N ASP A 74 -6.27 14.66 -14.90
CA ASP A 74 -6.85 13.48 -14.27
C ASP A 74 -6.18 12.21 -14.80
N PHE A 75 -6.46 11.08 -14.15
CA PHE A 75 -6.01 9.77 -14.60
C PHE A 75 -7.04 9.10 -15.53
N GLY A 76 -8.00 9.86 -16.06
CA GLY A 76 -9.09 9.37 -16.90
C GLY A 76 -9.85 8.17 -16.32
N GLN A 77 -10.24 7.23 -17.19
CA GLN A 77 -10.99 6.03 -16.80
C GLN A 77 -10.15 4.98 -16.05
N MET A 78 -8.82 5.11 -16.05
CA MET A 78 -7.93 4.15 -15.37
C MET A 78 -8.00 4.32 -13.85
N HIS A 79 -8.13 5.56 -13.37
CA HIS A 79 -8.34 5.87 -11.95
C HIS A 79 -9.35 7.03 -11.79
N PRO A 80 -10.67 6.75 -11.90
CA PRO A 80 -11.70 7.77 -11.76
C PRO A 80 -11.70 8.35 -10.34
N GLY A 81 -11.80 9.69 -10.23
CA GLY A 81 -11.80 10.40 -8.95
C GLY A 81 -10.41 10.77 -8.42
N TYR A 82 -9.35 10.50 -9.18
CA TYR A 82 -8.00 10.95 -8.90
C TYR A 82 -7.61 12.08 -9.86
N SER A 83 -7.09 13.16 -9.29
CA SER A 83 -6.53 14.29 -10.01
C SER A 83 -5.08 14.48 -9.59
N TRP A 84 -4.27 15.05 -10.48
CA TRP A 84 -2.88 15.32 -10.21
C TRP A 84 -2.50 16.74 -10.60
N ARG A 85 -1.47 17.24 -9.91
CA ARG A 85 -0.85 18.53 -10.17
C ARG A 85 0.66 18.37 -10.12
N ARG A 86 1.34 18.99 -11.08
CA ARG A 86 2.79 19.04 -11.19
C ARG A 86 3.21 20.50 -11.24
N ASN A 87 4.14 20.90 -10.39
CA ASN A 87 4.74 22.23 -10.42
C ASN A 87 6.25 22.09 -10.67
N ILE A 88 6.75 22.71 -11.73
CA ILE A 88 8.17 22.70 -12.09
C ILE A 88 8.72 24.10 -11.87
N THR A 89 9.66 24.23 -10.93
CA THR A 89 10.32 25.50 -10.60
C THR A 89 11.83 25.36 -10.72
N GLU A 90 12.51 26.29 -11.38
CA GLU A 90 13.97 26.34 -11.39
C GLU A 90 14.49 26.76 -10.01
N TYR A 91 15.39 25.96 -9.44
CA TYR A 91 16.06 26.26 -8.18
C TYR A 91 17.47 26.77 -8.46
N ASN A 92 17.76 28.02 -8.07
CA ASN A 92 19.11 28.58 -8.07
C ASN A 92 19.79 28.70 -9.47
N THR A 93 19.00 28.76 -10.55
CA THR A 93 19.39 29.16 -11.92
C THR A 93 20.54 28.40 -12.60
N ASN A 94 20.96 27.26 -12.05
CA ASN A 94 22.07 26.45 -12.53
C ASN A 94 21.61 25.23 -13.35
N GLY A 95 20.37 25.22 -13.83
CA GLY A 95 19.78 24.03 -14.46
C GLY A 95 19.31 22.97 -13.46
N LEU A 96 19.15 23.32 -12.18
CA LEU A 96 18.48 22.49 -11.18
C LEU A 96 16.99 22.85 -11.14
N TYR A 97 16.14 21.85 -11.24
CA TYR A 97 14.69 22.00 -11.22
C TYR A 97 14.11 21.22 -10.06
N LEU A 98 13.25 21.89 -9.29
CA LEU A 98 12.38 21.26 -8.31
C LEU A 98 11.06 20.91 -9.01
N VAL A 99 10.72 19.63 -9.00
CA VAL A 99 9.45 19.13 -9.51
C VAL A 99 8.63 18.64 -8.33
N GLU A 100 7.54 19.33 -8.04
CA GLU A 100 6.58 18.95 -7.01
C GLU A 100 5.40 18.25 -7.68
N PHE A 101 5.16 17.01 -7.29
CA PHE A 101 4.00 16.23 -7.68
C PHE A 101 3.02 16.14 -6.52
N GLU A 102 1.76 16.39 -6.81
CA GLU A 102 0.66 16.22 -5.86
C GLU A 102 -0.44 15.40 -6.52
N VAL A 103 -0.84 14.30 -5.88
CA VAL A 103 -1.97 13.48 -6.28
C VAL A 103 -3.07 13.64 -5.23
N LEU A 104 -4.26 13.98 -5.69
CA LEU A 104 -5.47 14.17 -4.90
C LEU A 104 -6.49 13.13 -5.34
N GLY A 105 -6.87 12.25 -4.44
CA GLY A 105 -7.87 11.22 -4.70
C GLY A 105 -8.90 11.13 -3.59
N VAL A 106 -10.04 10.52 -3.89
CA VAL A 106 -10.99 10.10 -2.87
C VAL A 106 -10.95 8.58 -2.79
N SER A 107 -10.51 8.05 -1.65
CA SER A 107 -10.45 6.62 -1.38
C SER A 107 -11.40 6.27 -0.25
N ASN A 108 -12.43 5.46 -0.53
CA ASN A 108 -13.47 5.07 0.43
C ASN A 108 -14.11 6.25 1.19
N GLY A 109 -14.34 7.39 0.52
CA GLY A 109 -14.96 8.58 1.10
C GLY A 109 -14.04 9.45 1.95
N HIS A 110 -12.76 9.10 2.07
CA HIS A 110 -11.73 9.96 2.66
C HIS A 110 -10.87 10.59 1.57
N GLU A 111 -10.57 11.88 1.72
CA GLU A 111 -9.55 12.55 0.91
C GLU A 111 -8.20 11.92 1.21
N ASP A 112 -7.53 11.48 0.14
CA ASP A 112 -6.19 10.95 0.20
C ASP A 112 -5.28 11.83 -0.65
N ARG A 113 -4.11 12.17 -0.10
CA ARG A 113 -3.18 13.13 -0.68
C ARG A 113 -1.78 12.56 -0.62
N SER A 114 -1.22 12.27 -1.79
CA SER A 114 0.20 11.93 -1.91
C SER A 114 0.98 13.11 -2.50
N ARG A 115 2.16 13.37 -1.95
CA ARG A 115 3.08 14.42 -2.40
C ARG A 115 4.47 13.85 -2.58
N LEU A 116 5.11 14.21 -3.69
CA LEU A 116 6.49 13.84 -3.99
C LEU A 116 7.24 15.05 -4.55
N ASN A 117 8.40 15.33 -3.98
CA ASN A 117 9.28 16.39 -4.45
C ASN A 117 10.54 15.75 -5.02
N LEU A 118 10.87 16.09 -6.27
CA LEU A 118 12.02 15.55 -6.99
C LEU A 118 12.92 16.71 -7.43
N LEU A 119 14.20 16.64 -7.10
CA LEU A 119 15.20 17.55 -7.67
C LEU A 119 15.85 16.88 -8.89
N LEU A 120 15.79 17.56 -10.03
CA LEU A 120 16.35 17.11 -11.30
C LEU A 120 17.35 18.12 -11.82
N TYR A 121 18.56 17.66 -12.15
CA TYR A 121 19.55 18.48 -12.83
C TYR A 121 19.46 18.27 -14.34
N ARG A 122 19.07 19.32 -15.07
CA ARG A 122 18.90 19.34 -16.53
C ARG A 122 19.38 20.70 -17.08
N PRO A 123 20.65 20.82 -17.50
CA PRO A 123 21.17 22.09 -18.01
C PRO A 123 20.60 22.50 -19.39
N ASP A 124 20.00 21.56 -20.14
CA ASP A 124 19.55 21.77 -21.53
C ASP A 124 18.05 22.12 -21.68
N SER A 125 17.29 22.27 -20.58
CA SER A 125 15.84 22.58 -20.67
C SER A 125 15.57 24.04 -21.04
N VAL A 126 14.54 24.23 -21.87
CA VAL A 126 14.17 25.55 -22.41
C VAL A 126 13.51 26.38 -21.32
N ARG A 127 14.17 27.48 -20.92
CA ARG A 127 13.57 28.51 -20.05
C ARG A 127 12.42 29.18 -20.78
N ARG A 128 11.20 29.13 -20.21
CA ARG A 128 10.11 29.98 -20.70
C ARG A 128 10.22 31.34 -20.02
N ALA A 129 10.77 32.33 -20.74
CA ALA A 129 10.78 33.71 -20.28
C ALA A 129 9.33 34.19 -20.10
N VAL A 130 8.94 34.39 -18.84
CA VAL A 130 7.70 35.08 -18.48
C VAL A 130 7.82 36.52 -19.00
N ARG A 131 6.95 36.92 -19.93
CA ARG A 131 6.79 38.30 -20.38
C ARG A 131 5.76 39.01 -19.51
#